data_AF-A0A3A8IVY2-F1
#
_entry.id   AF-A0A3A8IVY2-F1
#
_cell.length_a   1.000
_cell.length_b   1.000
_cell.length_c   1.000
_cell.angle_alpha   90.00
_cell.angle_beta   90.00
_cell.angle_gamma   90.00
#
_symmetry.space_group_name_H-M   'P 1'
#
loop_
_entity.id
_entity.type
_entity.pdbx_description
1 polymer ?
#
loop_
_entity_poly.entity_id
_entity_poly.type
_entity_poly.pdbx_seq_one_letter_code
_entity_poly.pdbx_strand_id
1 'polypeptide(L)'
;MWNASTSTGPIIYSVTKVSVGADSFCTSPSITFKAQVKAYIDSDSSATFPAQSSGLPGLLYVTVDGQEQSGINLIRPSQYSTSNAGKTAQFTMNFCRPADATTLSIGLYFTGGNEICGQITK
;
A
#
# COMPACT_ATOMS: atom_id res chain seq x y z
N MET A 1 17.73 -7.58 1.56
CA MET A 1 17.47 -7.23 2.97
C MET A 1 17.62 -5.72 3.07
N TRP A 2 16.54 -5.00 3.35
CA TRP A 2 16.56 -3.54 3.45
C TRP A 2 17.38 -3.03 4.65
N ASN A 3 18.03 -1.88 4.49
CA ASN A 3 18.78 -1.19 5.53
C ASN A 3 18.41 0.29 5.56
N ALA A 4 18.01 0.78 6.74
CA ALA A 4 17.61 2.17 6.95
C ALA A 4 18.71 3.18 6.57
N SER A 5 19.99 2.85 6.77
CA SER A 5 21.10 3.78 6.47
C SER A 5 21.44 3.89 4.98
N THR A 6 20.91 3.01 4.15
CA THR A 6 21.10 3.02 2.68
C THR A 6 19.77 3.11 1.92
N SER A 7 18.67 3.32 2.63
CA SER A 7 17.34 3.44 2.02
C SER A 7 17.27 4.73 1.22
N THR A 8 16.97 4.61 -0.07
CA THR A 8 16.79 5.76 -0.96
C THR A 8 15.33 5.98 -1.33
N GLY A 9 14.45 5.03 -0.99
CA GLY A 9 13.03 5.06 -1.28
C GLY A 9 12.16 5.35 -0.05
N PRO A 10 10.84 5.53 -0.27
CA PRO A 10 9.89 5.77 0.80
C PRO A 10 9.83 4.66 1.85
N ILE A 11 9.55 5.04 3.10
CA ILE A 11 9.46 4.15 4.25
C ILE A 11 8.00 4.00 4.68
N ILE A 12 7.46 2.78 4.60
CA ILE A 12 6.14 2.41 5.13
C ILE A 12 6.29 2.17 6.64
N TYR A 13 5.51 2.92 7.43
CA TYR A 13 5.55 2.83 8.90
C TYR A 13 4.22 2.36 9.50
N SER A 14 3.18 2.21 8.70
CA SER A 14 1.87 1.76 9.17
C SER A 14 1.08 1.06 8.07
N VAL A 15 0.52 -0.11 8.39
CA VAL A 15 -0.48 -0.82 7.60
C VAL A 15 -1.59 -1.27 8.55
N THR A 16 -2.79 -0.73 8.42
CA THR A 16 -3.90 -0.98 9.35
C THR A 16 -5.18 -1.34 8.62
N LYS A 17 -5.95 -2.29 9.18
CA LYS A 17 -7.28 -2.65 8.67
C LYS A 17 -8.22 -1.45 8.77
N VAL A 18 -8.89 -1.14 7.65
CA VAL A 18 -9.98 -0.16 7.59
C VAL A 18 -11.32 -0.88 7.67
N SER A 19 -11.57 -1.81 6.75
CA SER A 19 -12.80 -2.60 6.72
C SER A 19 -12.65 -3.84 5.85
N VAL A 20 -13.61 -4.76 5.98
CA VAL A 20 -13.73 -5.95 5.12
C VAL A 20 -15.20 -6.07 4.71
N GLY A 21 -15.49 -6.06 3.42
CA GLY A 21 -16.87 -6.08 2.93
C GLY A 21 -17.00 -5.95 1.42
N ALA A 22 -18.24 -5.88 0.93
CA ALA A 22 -18.51 -5.62 -0.49
C ALA A 22 -18.11 -4.19 -0.85
N ASP A 23 -17.47 -4.02 -2.00
CA ASP A 23 -17.11 -2.72 -2.56
C ASP A 23 -17.05 -2.84 -4.08
N SER A 24 -17.46 -1.80 -4.81
CA SER A 24 -17.45 -1.80 -6.27
C SER A 24 -16.05 -1.89 -6.89
N PHE A 25 -15.00 -1.83 -6.07
CA PHE A 25 -13.61 -2.00 -6.49
C PHE A 25 -13.38 -3.42 -7.00
N CYS A 26 -13.97 -4.39 -6.32
CA CYS A 26 -13.87 -5.79 -6.65
C CYS A 26 -15.17 -6.24 -7.30
N THR A 27 -15.08 -6.80 -8.52
CA THR A 27 -16.25 -7.32 -9.21
C THR A 27 -16.70 -8.64 -8.58
N SER A 28 -18.02 -8.85 -8.51
CA SER A 28 -18.64 -10.00 -7.84
C SER A 28 -18.34 -11.32 -8.58
N PRO A 29 -18.16 -12.47 -7.87
CA PRO A 29 -18.24 -12.63 -6.41
C PRO A 29 -16.87 -12.46 -5.72
N SER A 30 -16.69 -11.36 -5.02
CA SER A 30 -15.49 -11.10 -4.23
C SER A 30 -15.81 -10.23 -3.00
N ILE A 31 -14.98 -10.35 -1.97
CA ILE A 31 -14.96 -9.46 -0.81
C ILE A 31 -13.74 -8.55 -0.92
N THR A 32 -13.88 -7.31 -0.48
CA THR A 32 -12.79 -6.33 -0.47
C THR A 32 -12.25 -6.18 0.94
N PHE A 33 -10.96 -6.47 1.10
CA PHE A 33 -10.21 -6.11 2.30
C PHE A 33 -9.57 -4.75 2.07
N LYS A 34 -9.82 -3.79 2.96
CA LYS A 34 -9.25 -2.44 2.88
C LYS A 34 -8.18 -2.24 3.95
N ALA A 35 -6.99 -1.84 3.52
CA ALA A 35 -5.88 -1.49 4.39
C ALA A 35 -5.46 -0.04 4.17
N GLN A 36 -5.34 0.74 5.24
CA GLN A 36 -4.70 2.05 5.18
C GLN A 36 -3.20 1.85 5.33
N VAL A 37 -2.45 2.44 4.42
CA VAL A 37 -0.99 2.45 4.42
C VAL A 37 -0.53 3.89 4.63
N LYS A 38 0.46 4.07 5.49
CA LYS A 38 1.14 5.35 5.66
C LYS A 38 2.63 5.18 5.41
N ALA A 39 3.18 6.09 4.64
CA ALA A 39 4.59 6.11 4.30
C ALA A 39 5.15 7.54 4.37
N TYR A 40 6.44 7.65 4.63
CA TYR A 40 7.17 8.91 4.58
C TYR A 40 8.40 8.81 3.67
N ILE A 41 8.83 9.94 3.14
CA ILE A 41 10.15 10.11 2.55
C ILE A 41 10.97 10.92 3.55
N ASP A 42 12.24 10.57 3.70
CA ASP A 42 13.15 11.28 4.59
C ASP A 42 13.13 12.81 4.33
N SER A 43 13.21 13.59 5.41
CA SER A 43 13.19 15.05 5.34
C SER A 43 14.36 15.61 4.56
N ASP A 44 15.52 14.92 4.60
CA ASP A 44 16.77 15.38 4.00
C ASP A 44 16.84 15.05 2.50
N SER A 45 15.96 14.16 2.02
CA SER A 45 15.80 13.90 0.58
C SER A 45 15.14 15.08 -0.13
N SER A 46 15.49 15.37 -1.38
CA SER A 46 14.74 16.33 -2.20
C SER A 46 13.46 15.73 -2.81
N ALA A 47 13.25 14.42 -2.69
CA ALA A 47 12.10 13.74 -3.26
C ALA A 47 10.81 14.00 -2.46
N THR A 48 9.68 13.93 -3.15
CA THR A 48 8.32 14.03 -2.59
C THR A 48 7.43 12.98 -3.21
N PHE A 49 6.38 12.61 -2.49
CA PHE A 49 5.30 11.83 -3.06
C PHE A 49 4.54 12.67 -4.11
N PRO A 50 4.10 12.05 -5.20
CA PRO A 50 3.32 12.71 -6.25
C PRO A 50 1.97 13.19 -5.73
N ALA A 51 1.35 14.16 -6.40
CA ALA A 51 0.00 14.61 -6.05
C ALA A 51 -1.10 13.57 -6.31
N GLN A 52 -0.83 12.56 -7.15
CA GLN A 52 -1.79 11.53 -7.55
C GLN A 52 -1.19 10.13 -7.34
N SER A 53 -2.03 9.16 -6.94
CA SER A 53 -1.61 7.77 -6.69
C SER A 53 -0.98 7.10 -7.91
N SER A 54 -1.39 7.47 -9.13
CA SER A 54 -0.85 6.97 -10.39
C SER A 54 0.64 7.24 -10.58
N GLY A 55 1.18 8.26 -9.91
CA GLY A 55 2.60 8.58 -9.96
C GLY A 55 3.44 7.92 -8.86
N LEU A 56 2.85 7.07 -8.00
CA LEU A 56 3.57 6.54 -6.84
C LEU A 56 4.79 5.72 -7.30
N PRO A 57 6.00 6.10 -6.89
CA PRO A 57 7.21 5.49 -7.45
C PRO A 57 7.38 4.06 -6.94
N GLY A 58 7.19 3.07 -7.82
CA GLY A 58 7.58 1.68 -7.55
C GLY A 58 6.89 1.04 -6.34
N LEU A 59 5.63 1.40 -6.06
CA LEU A 59 4.83 0.72 -5.03
C LEU A 59 4.43 -0.68 -5.51
N LEU A 60 4.87 -1.69 -4.76
CA LEU A 60 4.66 -3.10 -5.08
C LEU A 60 3.88 -3.80 -3.97
N TYR A 61 2.98 -4.69 -4.39
CA TYR A 61 2.27 -5.64 -3.56
C TYR A 61 2.79 -7.05 -3.87
N VAL A 62 3.24 -7.75 -2.83
CA VAL A 62 3.75 -9.10 -2.91
C VAL A 62 2.67 -10.06 -2.38
N THR A 63 2.23 -10.96 -3.24
CA THR A 63 1.27 -12.02 -2.89
C THR A 63 1.95 -13.16 -2.12
N VAL A 64 1.16 -14.04 -1.52
CA VAL A 64 1.66 -15.16 -0.69
C VAL A 64 2.52 -16.18 -1.45
N ASP A 65 2.35 -16.27 -2.76
CA ASP A 65 3.16 -17.08 -3.68
C ASP A 65 4.41 -16.33 -4.19
N GLY A 66 4.69 -15.14 -3.63
CA GLY A 66 5.88 -14.34 -3.93
C GLY A 66 5.80 -13.55 -5.23
N GLN A 67 4.63 -13.51 -5.89
CA GLN A 67 4.45 -12.70 -7.10
C GLN A 67 4.32 -11.23 -6.75
N GLU A 68 4.97 -10.38 -7.55
CA GLU A 68 4.89 -8.94 -7.40
C GLU A 68 3.84 -8.36 -8.34
N GLN A 69 3.04 -7.44 -7.80
CA GLN A 69 2.00 -6.73 -8.52
C GLN A 69 2.15 -5.24 -8.26
N SER A 70 1.75 -4.41 -9.22
CA SER A 70 1.68 -2.96 -8.99
C SER A 70 0.63 -2.67 -7.90
N GLY A 71 1.08 -2.09 -6.78
CA GLY A 71 0.18 -1.67 -5.70
C GLY A 71 -0.66 -0.45 -6.07
N ILE A 72 -0.26 0.30 -7.10
CA ILE A 72 -0.99 1.47 -7.60
C ILE A 72 -2.40 1.09 -8.05
N ASN A 73 -2.53 -0.07 -8.69
CA ASN A 73 -3.81 -0.58 -9.19
C ASN A 73 -4.79 -0.96 -8.08
N LEU A 74 -4.35 -0.96 -6.81
CA LEU A 74 -5.16 -1.28 -5.64
C LEU A 74 -5.70 0.00 -4.94
N ILE A 75 -5.35 1.18 -5.43
CA ILE A 75 -5.65 2.47 -4.79
C ILE A 75 -6.62 3.26 -5.67
N ARG A 76 -7.77 3.65 -5.12
CA ARG A 76 -8.64 4.63 -5.79
C ARG A 76 -8.00 6.02 -5.68
N PRO A 77 -8.04 6.87 -6.73
CA PRO A 77 -7.49 8.23 -6.66
C PRO A 77 -8.02 9.06 -5.48
N SER A 78 -9.30 8.90 -5.12
CA SER A 78 -9.94 9.59 -3.98
C SER A 78 -9.50 9.08 -2.59
N GLN A 79 -8.79 7.96 -2.54
CA GLN A 79 -8.30 7.34 -1.30
C GLN A 79 -6.81 7.56 -1.09
N TYR A 80 -6.20 8.47 -1.86
CA TYR A 80 -4.81 8.85 -1.77
C TYR A 80 -4.71 10.31 -1.33
N SER A 81 -3.80 10.58 -0.40
CA SER A 81 -3.48 11.95 -0.02
C SER A 81 -2.01 12.07 0.39
N THR A 82 -1.47 13.26 0.18
CA THR A 82 -0.15 13.66 0.66
C THR A 82 -0.28 14.75 1.69
N SER A 83 0.64 14.80 2.64
CA SER A 83 0.77 15.87 3.63
C SER A 83 2.25 16.23 3.83
N ASN A 84 2.50 17.21 4.70
CA ASN A 84 3.86 17.67 5.02
C ASN A 84 4.67 18.04 3.77
N ALA A 85 4.11 18.90 2.91
CA ALA A 85 4.71 19.28 1.62
C ALA A 85 5.09 18.09 0.70
N GLY A 86 4.35 16.99 0.79
CA GLY A 86 4.61 15.78 0.00
C GLY A 86 5.59 14.81 0.64
N LYS A 87 6.00 15.02 1.90
CA LYS A 87 6.88 14.12 2.65
C LYS A 87 6.17 12.92 3.26
N THR A 88 4.86 12.99 3.41
CA THR A 88 4.06 11.89 3.91
C THR A 88 2.97 11.57 2.90
N ALA A 89 2.71 10.30 2.68
CA ALA A 89 1.58 9.81 1.91
C ALA A 89 0.73 8.87 2.78
N GLN A 90 -0.58 8.98 2.62
CA GLN A 90 -1.55 8.06 3.17
C GLN A 90 -2.44 7.55 2.04
N PHE A 91 -2.65 6.24 1.97
CA PHE A 91 -3.54 5.66 0.98
C PHE A 91 -4.27 4.43 1.47
N THR A 92 -5.47 4.19 0.93
CA THR A 92 -6.20 2.95 1.16
C THR A 92 -6.02 2.01 -0.02
N MET A 93 -5.48 0.83 0.25
CA MET A 93 -5.38 -0.27 -0.70
C MET A 93 -6.60 -1.18 -0.57
N ASN A 94 -7.17 -1.58 -1.70
CA ASN A 94 -8.38 -2.40 -1.81
C ASN A 94 -8.01 -3.74 -2.43
N PHE A 95 -8.05 -4.80 -1.63
CA PHE A 95 -7.62 -6.14 -2.04
C PHE A 95 -8.84 -7.03 -2.29
N CYS A 96 -8.94 -7.58 -3.49
CA CYS A 96 -10.03 -8.46 -3.88
C CYS A 96 -9.70 -9.90 -3.54
N ARG A 97 -10.58 -10.56 -2.79
CA ARG A 97 -10.47 -11.98 -2.42
C ARG A 97 -11.78 -12.72 -2.70
N PRO A 98 -11.73 -14.06 -2.84
CA PRO A 98 -12.95 -14.89 -2.85
C PRO A 98 -13.87 -14.55 -1.68
N ALA A 99 -15.19 -14.64 -1.88
CA ALA A 99 -16.18 -14.19 -0.90
C ALA A 99 -16.12 -14.91 0.46
N ASP A 100 -15.56 -16.12 0.47
CA ASP A 100 -15.33 -16.97 1.65
C ASP A 100 -13.99 -16.71 2.36
N ALA A 101 -13.14 -15.83 1.83
CA ALA A 101 -11.86 -15.50 2.44
C ALA A 101 -12.06 -14.82 3.82
N THR A 102 -11.39 -15.38 4.84
CA THR A 102 -11.40 -14.87 6.22
C THR A 102 -10.15 -14.07 6.57
N THR A 103 -9.08 -14.23 5.78
CA THR A 103 -7.78 -13.60 6.01
C THR A 103 -7.16 -13.08 4.71
N LEU A 104 -6.32 -12.06 4.86
CA LEU A 104 -5.48 -11.52 3.81
C LEU A 104 -4.08 -11.26 4.38
N SER A 105 -3.07 -11.88 3.80
CA SER A 105 -1.67 -11.50 4.00
C SER A 105 -1.29 -10.41 3.01
N ILE A 106 -0.57 -9.40 3.48
CA ILE A 106 -0.16 -8.21 2.74
C ILE A 106 1.36 -8.13 2.82
N GLY A 107 2.05 -8.25 1.68
CA GLY A 107 3.45 -7.83 1.55
C GLY A 107 3.50 -6.54 0.74
N LEU A 108 4.14 -5.49 1.24
CA LEU A 108 4.24 -4.21 0.54
C LEU A 108 5.65 -3.66 0.64
N TYR A 109 6.11 -3.01 -0.43
CA TYR A 109 7.32 -2.22 -0.40
C TYR A 109 7.29 -1.15 -1.50
N PHE A 110 8.15 -0.14 -1.35
CA PHE A 110 8.52 0.76 -2.43
C PHE A 110 9.90 0.38 -2.95
N THR A 111 10.16 0.53 -4.25
CA THR A 111 11.51 0.36 -4.80
C THR A 111 12.52 1.23 -4.03
N GLY A 112 13.56 0.61 -3.47
CA GLY A 112 14.56 1.28 -2.64
C GLY A 112 14.10 1.68 -1.22
N GLY A 113 12.85 1.39 -0.87
CA GLY A 113 12.24 1.56 0.45
C GLY A 113 12.19 0.25 1.25
N ASN A 114 11.58 0.28 2.43
CA ASN A 114 11.46 -0.91 3.28
C ASN A 114 10.34 -1.85 2.84
N GLU A 115 10.51 -3.12 3.16
CA GLU A 115 9.44 -4.10 3.09
C GLU A 115 8.63 -4.13 4.39
N ILE A 116 7.32 -4.32 4.27
CA ILE A 116 6.41 -4.57 5.40
C ILE A 116 5.48 -5.72 5.07
N CYS A 117 5.29 -6.60 6.04
CA CYS A 117 4.30 -7.67 5.99
C CYS A 117 3.24 -7.44 7.05
N GLY A 118 1.99 -7.72 6.71
CA GLY A 118 0.86 -7.64 7.63
C GLY A 118 -0.18 -8.70 7.31
N GLN A 119 -1.09 -8.92 8.27
CA GLN A 119 -2.23 -9.79 8.06
C GLN A 119 -3.50 -9.09 8.54
N ILE A 120 -4.54 -9.12 7.71
CA ILE A 120 -5.86 -8.62 8.03
C ILE A 120 -6.81 -9.81 8.14
N THR A 121 -7.60 -9.84 9.20
CA THR A 121 -8.70 -10.80 9.37
C THR A 121 -10.04 -10.09 9.19
N LYS A 122 -11.05 -10.82 8.68
CA LYS A 122 -12.44 -10.34 8.60
C LYS A 122 -12.93 -9.93 9.98
#